data_AF-A0A5E9AKR3-F1
#
_entry.id   AF-A0A5E9AKR3-F1
#
_cell.length_a   1.000
_cell.length_b   1.000
_cell.length_c   1.000
_cell.angle_alpha   90.00
_cell.angle_beta   90.00
_cell.angle_gamma   90.00
#
_symmetry.space_group_name_H-M   'P 1'
#
loop_
_entity.id
_entity.type
_entity.pdbx_description
1 polymer ?
#
loop_
_entity_poly.entity_id
_entity_poly.type
_entity_poly.pdbx_seq_one_letter_code
_entity_poly.pdbx_strand_id
1 'polypeptide(L)' 'MTVYPYIYRWDRLGRKGQRCAVTARSQAAAGTFALPGFGEPAAPRFNSIRVEFADGFALVTSGNAIRKAKP' A
#
# COMPACT_ATOMS: atom_id res chain seq x y z
N MET A 1 3.29 13.27 16.64
CA MET A 1 3.28 12.70 15.28
C MET A 1 4.44 11.73 15.17
N THR A 2 4.20 10.43 15.05
CA THR A 2 5.28 9.45 14.89
C THR A 2 5.72 9.44 13.43
N VAL A 3 7.03 9.53 13.18
CA VAL A 3 7.61 9.49 11.83
C VAL A 3 7.23 8.20 11.08
N TYR A 4 7.04 7.11 11.83
CA TYR A 4 6.62 5.80 11.32
C TYR A 4 5.32 5.33 11.99
N PRO A 5 4.15 5.75 11.48
CA PRO A 5 2.85 5.52 12.13
C PRO A 5 2.30 4.10 11.96
N TYR A 6 2.92 3.26 11.14
CA TYR A 6 2.44 1.91 10.84
C TYR A 6 3.41 0.83 11.30
N ILE A 7 2.89 -0.37 11.55
CA ILE A 7 3.66 -1.60 11.82
C ILE A 7 3.46 -2.55 10.65
N TYR A 8 4.55 -3.04 10.06
CA TYR A 8 4.52 -4.07 9.03
C TYR A 8 4.19 -5.45 9.64
N ARG A 9 3.21 -6.18 9.10
CA ARG A 9 2.70 -7.44 9.70
C ARG A 9 3.03 -8.70 8.91
N TRP A 10 3.52 -8.58 7.69
CA TRP A 10 3.82 -9.75 6.86
C TRP A 10 5.20 -10.31 7.15
N ASP A 11 5.29 -11.62 7.04
CA ASP A 11 6.55 -12.35 7.16
C ASP A 11 7.24 -12.40 5.80
N ARG A 12 7.76 -11.25 5.39
CA ARG A 12 8.52 -11.08 4.16
C ARG A 12 9.77 -10.27 4.47
N LEU A 13 10.91 -10.69 3.94
CA LEU A 13 12.18 -9.95 4.03
C LEU A 13 12.66 -9.70 5.48
N GLY A 14 12.17 -10.48 6.47
CA GLY A 14 12.55 -10.32 7.88
C GLY A 14 12.07 -9.02 8.53
N ARG A 15 11.02 -8.36 7.99
CA ARG A 15 10.58 -7.03 8.43
C ARG A 15 9.34 -7.01 9.32
N LYS A 16 8.81 -8.17 9.68
CA LYS A 16 7.60 -8.28 10.51
C LYS A 16 7.80 -7.57 11.85
N GLY A 17 6.83 -6.75 12.23
CA GLY A 17 6.84 -5.97 13.47
C GLY A 17 7.56 -4.62 13.38
N GLN A 18 8.32 -4.36 12.32
CA GLN A 18 9.03 -3.08 12.18
C GLN A 18 8.07 -1.93 11.89
N ARG A 19 8.42 -0.74 12.38
CA ARG A 19 7.68 0.48 12.09
C ARG A 19 8.02 1.00 10.70
N CYS A 20 7.01 1.49 9.99
CA CYS A 20 7.14 2.03 8.65
C CYS A 20 6.22 3.23 8.41
N ALA A 21 6.55 4.01 7.38
CA ALA A 21 5.76 5.10 6.86
C ALA A 21 5.23 4.72 5.47
N VAL A 22 4.02 5.16 5.14
CA VAL A 22 3.47 4.99 3.78
C VAL A 22 3.83 6.23 2.98
N THR A 23 4.62 6.06 1.92
CA THR A 23 5.10 7.16 1.07
C THR A 23 4.35 7.26 -0.26
N ALA A 24 3.66 6.19 -0.69
CA ALA A 24 2.72 6.23 -1.81
C ALA A 24 1.59 5.23 -1.63
N ARG A 25 0.42 5.52 -2.20
CA ARG A 25 -0.75 4.63 -2.22
C ARG A 25 -1.39 4.64 -3.59
N SER A 26 -1.76 3.46 -4.09
CA SER A 26 -2.53 3.36 -5.32
C SER A 26 -3.88 4.04 -5.16
N GLN A 27 -4.21 4.91 -6.11
CA GLN A 27 -5.49 5.59 -6.18
C GLN A 27 -6.39 4.85 -7.16
N ALA A 28 -7.69 4.79 -6.85
CA ALA A 28 -8.67 4.34 -7.84
C ALA A 28 -8.77 5.40 -8.94
N ALA A 29 -8.62 4.97 -10.19
CA ALA A 29 -8.89 5.80 -11.35
C ALA A 29 -10.01 5.15 -12.15
N ALA A 30 -10.84 5.99 -12.78
CA ALA A 30 -11.81 5.51 -13.75
C ALA A 30 -11.05 4.79 -14.88
N GLY A 31 -11.60 3.66 -15.35
CA GLY A 31 -11.05 3.01 -16.53
C GLY A 31 -11.15 3.97 -17.72
N THR A 32 -10.05 4.12 -18.46
CA THR A 32 -9.92 5.15 -19.50
C THR A 32 -10.35 4.67 -20.88
N PHE A 33 -10.75 3.39 -21.01
CA PHE A 33 -11.05 2.77 -22.29
C PHE A 33 -12.23 1.81 -22.18
N ALA A 34 -13.28 2.09 -22.94
CA ALA A 34 -14.46 1.23 -23.08
C ALA A 34 -14.37 0.42 -24.39
N LEU A 35 -14.58 -0.88 -24.30
CA LEU A 35 -14.68 -1.75 -25.47
C LEU A 35 -16.15 -1.89 -25.89
N PRO A 36 -16.50 -1.68 -27.17
CA PRO A 36 -17.85 -1.94 -27.66
C PRO A 36 -18.30 -3.37 -27.32
N GLY A 37 -19.48 -3.50 -26.71
CA GLY A 37 -20.02 -4.79 -26.26
C GLY A 37 -19.49 -5.30 -24.92
N PHE A 38 -18.53 -4.62 -24.29
CA PHE A 38 -17.89 -5.02 -23.03
C PHE A 38 -18.11 -4.01 -21.90
N GLY A 39 -19.36 -3.64 -21.62
CA GLY A 39 -19.77 -2.87 -20.43
C GLY A 39 -19.00 -1.57 -20.16
N GLU A 40 -19.21 -1.02 -18.97
CA GLU A 40 -18.44 0.15 -18.52
C GLU A 40 -17.09 -0.28 -17.94
N PRO A 41 -16.00 0.49 -18.17
CA PRO A 41 -14.70 0.21 -17.58
C PRO A 41 -14.76 0.22 -16.06
N ALA A 42 -14.45 -0.90 -15.42
CA ALA A 42 -14.33 -0.95 -13.98
C ALA A 42 -13.22 0.00 -13.49
N ALA A 43 -13.43 0.65 -12.35
CA ALA A 43 -12.37 1.38 -11.65
C ALA A 43 -11.61 0.40 -10.73
N PRO A 44 -10.46 -0.16 -11.14
CA PRO A 44 -9.77 -1.14 -10.31
C PRO A 44 -9.29 -0.50 -9.01
N ARG A 45 -9.74 -1.06 -7.87
CA ARG A 45 -9.29 -0.64 -6.54
C ARG A 45 -8.03 -1.41 -6.18
N PHE A 46 -6.89 -0.94 -6.69
CA PHE A 46 -5.60 -1.48 -6.26
C PHE A 46 -5.36 -1.19 -4.78
N ASN A 47 -4.83 -2.17 -4.06
CA ASN A 47 -4.46 -2.04 -2.65
C ASN A 47 -2.93 -1.99 -2.48
N SER A 48 -2.22 -1.45 -3.46
CA SER A 48 -0.76 -1.39 -3.43
C SER A 48 -0.31 -0.11 -2.73
N ILE A 49 0.69 -0.23 -1.86
CA ILE A 49 1.31 0.89 -1.15
C ILE A 49 2.83 0.77 -1.22
N ARG A 50 3.51 1.92 -1.24
CA ARG A 50 4.95 2.01 -0.98
C ARG A 50 5.14 2.29 0.51
N VAL A 51 5.93 1.47 1.17
CA VAL A 51 6.35 1.70 2.56
C VAL A 51 7.84 1.94 2.64
N GLU A 52 8.23 2.77 3.59
CA GLU A 52 9.62 3.09 3.92
C GLU A 52 9.87 2.85 5.41
N PHE A 53 11.00 2.21 5.70
CA PHE A 53 11.43 1.84 7.05
C PHE A 53 12.50 2.81 7.56
N ALA A 54 12.80 2.71 8.86
CA ALA A 54 13.75 3.61 9.52
C ALA A 54 15.19 3.52 9.00
N ASP A 55 15.57 2.40 8.37
CA ASP A 55 16.87 2.17 7.76
C ASP A 55 16.94 2.63 6.29
N GLY A 56 15.91 3.31 5.79
CA GLY A 56 15.83 3.76 4.40
C GLY A 56 15.43 2.66 3.41
N PHE A 57 15.15 1.44 3.88
CA PHE A 57 14.62 0.40 3.02
C PHE A 57 13.21 0.77 2.54
N ALA A 58 12.93 0.58 1.26
CA ALA A 58 11.62 0.85 0.68
C ALA A 58 11.11 -0.38 -0.10
N LEU A 59 9.81 -0.65 0.00
CA LEU A 59 9.17 -1.74 -0.74
C LEU A 59 7.74 -1.39 -1.16
N VAL A 60 7.28 -2.00 -2.25
CA VAL A 60 5.86 -1.97 -2.65
C VAL A 60 5.18 -3.25 -2.16
N THR A 61 4.05 -3.11 -1.47
CA THR A 61 3.31 -4.20 -0.82
C THR A 61 1.82 -3.92 -0.81
N SER A 62 1.01 -4.89 -0.40
CA SER A 62 -0.40 -4.67 -0.09
C SER A 62 -0.57 -3.75 1.12
N GLY A 63 -1.57 -2.87 1.09
CA GLY A 63 -2.03 -2.10 2.25
C GLY A 63 -2.49 -2.96 3.42
N ASN A 64 -2.88 -4.21 3.15
CA ASN A 64 -3.19 -5.19 4.19
C ASN A 64 -1.94 -5.68 4.96
N ALA A 65 -0.74 -5.39 4.45
CA ALA A 65 0.53 -5.74 5.08
C ALA A 65 0.94 -4.78 6.20
N ILE A 66 0.17 -3.72 6.46
CA ILE A 66 0.43 -2.77 7.54
C ILE A 66 -0.76 -2.67 8.50
N ARG A 67 -0.49 -2.26 9.74
CA ARG A 67 -1.51 -1.81 10.71
C ARG A 67 -1.08 -0.50 11.34
N LYS A 68 -2.02 0.33 11.79
CA LYS A 68 -1.67 1.52 12.58
C LYS A 68 -0.99 1.08 13.88
N ALA A 69 0.10 1.74 14.24
CA ALA A 69 0.67 1.60 15.57
C ALA A 69 -0.32 2.19 16.59
N LYS A 70 -0.49 1.51 17.74
CA LYS A 70 -1.19 2.13 18.88
C LYS A 70 -0.34 3.34 19.34
N PRO A 71 -0.98 4.43 19.81
CA PRO A 71 -0.27 5.54 20.42
C PRO A 71 0.60 5.08 21.59
#